data_AF-A0A4Y9XSB4-F1
#
_entry.id   AF-A0A4Y9XSB4-F1
#
_cell.length_a   1.000
_cell.length_b   1.000
_cell.length_c   1.000
_cell.angle_alpha   90.00
_cell.angle_beta   90.00
_cell.angle_gamma   90.00
#
_symmetry.space_group_name_H-M   'P 1'
#
loop_
_entity.id
_entity.type
_entity.pdbx_description
1 polymer ?
#
loop_
_entity_poly.entity_id
_entity_poly.type
_entity_poly.pdbx_seq_one_letter_code
_entity_poly.pdbx_strand_id
1 'polypeptide(L)'
;EWLTDRRTDVQAKFADLPWDVVLSSELLGSYKPNPKTYLGALHHLSLTSPPQLCMVAAHIYDLRAAASHGLRTVFVRRPREPDSPPDVRTKTEGGEVDLVVDSFEEIVKVLEARAEERQVWQQ
;
A
#
# COMPACT_ATOMS: atom_id res chain seq x y z
N GLU A 1 -0.67 26.12 -19.71
CA GLU A 1 -1.55 24.97 -19.42
C GLU A 1 -0.78 23.64 -19.24
N TRP A 2 0.42 23.64 -18.67
CA TRP A 2 1.23 22.41 -18.46
C TRP A 2 2.07 22.48 -17.18
N LEU A 3 1.44 22.33 -16.02
CA LEU A 3 2.11 22.39 -14.70
C LEU A 3 1.66 21.30 -13.70
N THR A 4 0.88 20.31 -14.10
CA THR A 4 0.23 19.41 -13.14
C THR A 4 1.04 18.15 -12.78
N ASP A 5 1.86 17.63 -13.70
CA ASP A 5 2.67 16.43 -13.44
C ASP A 5 3.85 16.67 -12.46
N ARG A 6 4.35 17.92 -12.37
CA ARG A 6 5.57 18.27 -11.61
C ARG A 6 5.41 18.35 -10.08
N ARG A 7 4.32 17.87 -9.47
CA ARG A 7 4.10 18.03 -8.01
C ARG A 7 4.29 16.76 -7.20
N THR A 8 3.96 15.60 -7.76
CA THR A 8 4.11 14.32 -7.05
C THR A 8 5.56 13.84 -7.12
N ASP A 9 6.17 13.95 -8.30
CA ASP A 9 7.58 13.61 -8.51
C ASP A 9 8.53 14.55 -7.73
N VAL A 10 8.16 15.83 -7.60
CA VAL A 10 8.96 16.82 -6.83
C VAL A 10 8.95 16.51 -5.34
N GLN A 11 7.85 16.02 -4.76
CA GLN A 11 7.83 15.59 -3.36
C GLN A 11 8.71 14.35 -3.14
N ALA A 12 8.63 13.37 -4.04
CA ALA A 12 9.50 12.19 -3.98
C ALA A 12 10.98 12.57 -4.08
N LYS A 13 11.35 13.46 -5.01
CA LYS A 13 12.72 13.98 -5.16
C LYS A 13 13.18 14.78 -3.95
N PHE A 14 12.31 15.62 -3.39
CA PHE A 14 12.64 16.42 -2.21
C PHE A 14 12.90 15.55 -0.97
N ALA A 15 12.12 14.49 -0.80
CA ALA A 15 12.26 13.56 0.33
C ALA A 15 13.20 12.37 0.05
N ASP A 16 13.86 12.36 -1.10
CA ASP A 16 14.75 11.28 -1.57
C ASP A 16 14.12 9.87 -1.46
N LEU A 17 12.86 9.76 -1.89
CA LEU A 17 12.12 8.50 -1.86
C LEU A 17 12.42 7.66 -3.11
N PRO A 18 12.96 6.43 -2.95
CA PRO A 18 13.43 5.60 -4.07
C PRO A 18 12.27 4.81 -4.70
N TRP A 19 11.28 5.50 -5.26
CA TRP A 19 10.17 4.85 -5.95
C TRP A 19 10.58 4.34 -7.34
N ASP A 20 10.24 3.09 -7.67
CA ASP A 20 10.40 2.57 -9.03
C ASP A 20 9.45 3.24 -10.03
N VAL A 21 8.20 3.46 -9.60
CA VAL A 21 7.12 4.05 -10.39
C VAL A 21 6.22 4.89 -9.49
N VAL A 22 5.75 6.04 -10.01
CA VAL A 22 4.77 6.90 -9.34
C VAL A 22 3.46 6.89 -10.13
N LEU A 23 2.40 6.33 -9.54
CA LEU A 23 1.05 6.29 -10.13
C LEU A 23 0.16 7.35 -9.46
N SER A 24 0.07 8.54 -10.05
CA SER A 24 -0.73 9.65 -9.52
C SER A 24 -2.24 9.48 -9.81
N SER A 25 -3.08 10.20 -9.06
CA SER A 25 -4.53 10.25 -9.32
C SER A 25 -4.87 10.84 -10.70
N GLU A 26 -4.04 11.75 -11.20
CA GLU A 26 -4.16 12.33 -12.55
C GLU A 26 -3.88 11.27 -13.62
N LEU A 27 -2.79 10.49 -13.47
CA LEU A 27 -2.46 9.39 -14.37
C LEU A 27 -3.57 8.33 -14.39
N LEU A 28 -4.08 7.96 -13.21
CA LEU A 28 -5.16 7.00 -13.08
C LEU A 28 -6.53 7.60 -13.46
N GLY A 29 -6.65 8.92 -13.52
CA GLY A 29 -7.90 9.64 -13.75
C GLY A 29 -8.98 9.33 -12.71
N SER A 30 -8.59 9.11 -11.45
CA SER A 30 -9.50 8.81 -10.35
C SER A 30 -8.88 9.10 -8.98
N TYR A 31 -9.73 9.27 -7.98
CA TYR A 31 -9.34 9.40 -6.58
C TYR A 31 -9.86 8.23 -5.75
N LYS A 32 -9.15 7.91 -4.67
CA LYS A 32 -9.65 7.00 -3.63
C LYS A 32 -11.00 7.51 -3.08
N PRO A 33 -11.95 6.64 -2.74
CA PRO A 33 -11.86 5.18 -2.76
C PRO A 33 -12.35 4.55 -4.07
N ASN A 34 -12.30 5.24 -5.21
CA ASN A 34 -12.77 4.69 -6.48
C ASN A 34 -11.96 3.44 -6.88
N PRO A 35 -12.62 2.32 -7.27
CA PRO A 35 -11.96 1.07 -7.67
C PRO A 35 -10.86 1.23 -8.72
N LYS A 36 -11.02 2.19 -9.64
CA LYS A 36 -10.04 2.49 -10.70
C LYS A 36 -8.67 2.84 -10.13
N THR A 37 -8.61 3.40 -8.93
CA THR A 37 -7.34 3.73 -8.27
C THR A 37 -6.55 2.48 -7.89
N TYR A 38 -7.23 1.44 -7.38
CA TYR A 38 -6.58 0.21 -6.92
C TYR A 38 -6.36 -0.78 -8.08
N LEU A 39 -7.39 -0.97 -8.90
CA LEU A 39 -7.34 -1.90 -10.03
C LEU A 39 -6.52 -1.35 -11.20
N GLY A 40 -6.45 -0.03 -11.37
CA GLY A 40 -5.57 0.59 -12.35
C GLY A 40 -4.09 0.34 -12.06
N ALA A 41 -3.71 0.29 -10.78
CA ALA A 41 -2.34 -0.06 -10.39
C ALA A 41 -1.96 -1.49 -10.82
N LEU A 42 -2.86 -2.47 -10.70
CA LEU A 42 -2.63 -3.83 -11.21
C LEU A 42 -2.33 -3.82 -12.71
N HIS A 43 -3.12 -3.07 -13.49
CA HIS A 43 -2.96 -2.96 -14.93
C HIS A 43 -1.60 -2.35 -15.31
N HIS A 44 -1.24 -1.20 -14.73
CA HIS A 44 0.02 -0.52 -15.05
C HIS A 44 1.26 -1.31 -14.59
N LEU A 45 1.14 -2.11 -13.53
CA LEU A 45 2.22 -2.98 -13.05
C LEU A 45 2.23 -4.36 -13.74
N SER A 46 1.38 -4.59 -14.73
CA SER A 46 1.25 -5.88 -15.44
C SER A 46 0.99 -7.07 -14.51
N LEU A 47 0.29 -6.85 -13.40
CA LEU A 47 -0.09 -7.89 -12.45
C LEU A 47 -1.41 -8.54 -12.86
N THR A 48 -1.50 -9.86 -12.73
CA THR A 48 -2.65 -10.64 -13.19
C THR A 48 -3.69 -10.89 -12.10
N SER A 49 -3.33 -10.71 -10.83
CA SER A 49 -4.21 -11.03 -9.71
C SER A 49 -4.08 -10.05 -8.53
N PRO A 50 -5.19 -9.58 -7.93
CA PRO A 50 -5.16 -8.62 -6.82
C PRO A 50 -4.27 -8.99 -5.62
N PRO A 51 -4.17 -10.26 -5.17
CA PRO A 51 -3.30 -10.64 -4.06
C PRO A 51 -1.79 -10.51 -4.33
N GLN A 52 -1.39 -10.27 -5.58
CA GLN A 52 0.00 -9.93 -5.93
C GLN A 52 0.35 -8.48 -5.59
N LEU A 53 -0.67 -7.64 -5.34
CA LEU A 53 -0.49 -6.24 -4.97
C LEU A 53 -0.87 -6.02 -3.51
N CYS A 54 -0.04 -5.25 -2.82
CA CYS A 54 -0.25 -4.88 -1.42
C CYS A 54 -0.41 -3.36 -1.29
N MET A 55 -1.51 -2.94 -0.68
CA MET A 55 -1.74 -1.56 -0.29
C MET A 55 -1.18 -1.32 1.11
N VAL A 56 -0.33 -0.30 1.24
CA VAL A 56 0.27 0.12 2.52
C VAL A 56 -0.24 1.52 2.84
N ALA A 57 -0.94 1.71 3.96
CA ALA A 57 -1.51 3.00 4.33
C ALA A 57 -1.68 3.19 5.84
N ALA A 58 -1.70 4.45 6.28
CA ALA A 58 -2.04 4.84 7.66
C ALA A 58 -3.54 5.11 7.86
N HIS A 59 -4.34 5.07 6.78
CA HIS A 59 -5.76 5.37 6.81
C HIS A 59 -6.58 4.11 6.56
N ILE A 60 -7.42 3.76 7.52
CA ILE A 60 -8.15 2.49 7.49
C ILE A 60 -9.17 2.41 6.34
N TYR A 61 -9.80 3.53 5.96
CA TYR A 61 -10.76 3.55 4.86
C TYR A 61 -10.12 3.17 3.51
N ASP A 62 -8.85 3.53 3.31
CA ASP A 62 -8.07 3.23 2.11
C ASP A 62 -7.79 1.73 2.01
N LEU A 63 -7.43 1.12 3.15
CA LEU A 63 -7.21 -0.32 3.25
C LEU A 63 -8.51 -1.11 3.09
N ARG A 64 -9.63 -0.66 3.65
CA ARG A 64 -10.95 -1.29 3.45
C ARG A 64 -11.34 -1.32 1.97
N ALA A 65 -11.13 -0.21 1.26
CA ALA A 65 -11.42 -0.13 -0.16
C ALA A 65 -10.46 -0.99 -1.00
N ALA A 66 -9.16 -1.03 -0.67
CA ALA A 66 -8.23 -1.94 -1.33
C ALA A 66 -8.60 -3.42 -1.08
N ALA A 67 -8.94 -3.78 0.16
CA ALA A 67 -9.30 -5.14 0.54
C ALA A 67 -10.59 -5.62 -0.12
N SER A 68 -11.58 -4.74 -0.35
CA SER A 68 -12.82 -5.10 -1.06
C SER A 68 -12.58 -5.47 -2.54
N HIS A 69 -11.42 -5.12 -3.08
CA HIS A 69 -10.95 -5.50 -4.42
C HIS A 69 -9.92 -6.63 -4.40
N GLY A 70 -9.68 -7.26 -3.25
CA GLY A 70 -8.82 -8.44 -3.11
C GLY A 70 -7.32 -8.16 -2.99
N LEU A 71 -6.93 -6.88 -2.81
CA LEU A 71 -5.54 -6.53 -2.54
C LEU A 71 -5.15 -6.96 -1.12
N ARG A 72 -3.85 -7.24 -0.92
CA ARG A 72 -3.28 -7.36 0.42
C ARG A 72 -3.22 -5.99 1.10
N THR A 73 -3.31 -5.95 2.44
CA THR A 73 -3.34 -4.68 3.18
C THR A 73 -2.37 -4.65 4.37
N VAL A 74 -1.59 -3.57 4.45
CA VAL A 74 -0.70 -3.28 5.58
C VAL A 74 -1.09 -1.93 6.17
N PHE A 75 -1.46 -1.92 7.44
CA PHE A 75 -1.67 -0.69 8.19
C PHE A 75 -0.36 -0.25 8.85
N VAL A 76 0.05 0.98 8.59
CA VAL A 76 1.22 1.59 9.26
C VAL A 76 0.75 2.61 10.28
N ARG A 77 1.09 2.41 11.56
CA ARG A 77 0.65 3.31 12.63
C ARG A 77 1.28 4.69 12.46
N ARG A 78 0.44 5.72 12.51
CA ARG A 78 0.87 7.13 12.52
C ARG A 78 0.14 7.87 13.65
N PRO A 79 0.45 7.60 14.94
CA PRO A 79 -0.32 8.12 16.09
C PRO A 79 -0.31 9.64 16.23
N ARG A 80 0.56 10.34 15.49
CA ARG A 80 0.64 11.80 15.45
C ARG A 80 -0.15 12.42 14.29
N GLU A 81 -0.65 11.61 13.36
CA GLU A 81 -1.54 12.10 12.29
C GLU A 81 -2.94 12.35 12.86
N PRO A 82 -3.63 13.42 12.40
CA PRO A 82 -5.04 13.58 12.66
C PRO A 82 -5.83 12.34 12.22
N ASP A 83 -6.85 11.97 12.98
CA ASP A 83 -7.73 10.83 12.69
C ASP A 83 -7.06 9.44 12.66
N SER A 84 -5.85 9.31 13.22
CA SER A 84 -5.22 8.00 13.40
C SER A 84 -6.13 7.10 14.25
N PRO A 85 -6.61 5.96 13.72
CA PRO A 85 -7.48 5.08 14.47
C PRO A 85 -6.73 4.45 15.65
N PRO A 86 -7.35 4.35 16.84
CA PRO A 86 -6.66 3.87 18.04
C PRO A 86 -6.48 2.34 18.07
N ASP A 87 -7.29 1.59 17.32
CA ASP A 87 -7.38 0.13 17.45
C ASP A 87 -7.58 -0.55 16.07
N VAL A 88 -6.52 -0.56 15.26
CA VAL A 88 -6.48 -1.38 14.04
C VAL A 88 -5.77 -2.69 14.36
N ARG A 89 -6.42 -3.80 14.01
CA ARG A 89 -5.94 -5.17 14.26
C ARG A 89 -5.85 -5.97 12.99
N THR A 90 -5.02 -7.00 13.03
CA THR A 90 -4.91 -7.97 11.94
C THR A 90 -6.15 -8.85 11.84
N LYS A 91 -6.43 -9.42 10.66
CA LYS A 91 -7.52 -10.39 10.46
C LYS A 91 -7.41 -11.60 11.39
N THR A 92 -6.19 -12.04 11.70
CA THR A 92 -5.92 -13.15 12.65
C THR A 92 -6.29 -12.81 14.09
N GLU A 93 -6.33 -11.53 14.44
CA GLU A 93 -6.74 -11.02 15.75
C GLU A 93 -8.20 -10.52 15.75
N GLY A 94 -8.98 -10.87 14.72
CA GLY A 94 -10.37 -10.44 14.56
C GLY A 94 -10.55 -9.03 13.98
N GLY A 95 -9.49 -8.42 13.44
CA GLY A 95 -9.53 -7.15 12.73
C GLY A 95 -9.75 -7.31 11.22
N GLU A 96 -9.27 -6.34 10.44
CA GLU A 96 -9.64 -6.18 9.03
C GLU A 96 -8.45 -6.07 8.05
N VAL A 97 -7.22 -5.88 8.54
CA VAL A 97 -6.02 -5.77 7.68
C VAL A 97 -5.15 -7.02 7.75
N ASP A 98 -4.34 -7.28 6.72
CA ASP A 98 -3.47 -8.47 6.73
C ASP A 98 -2.24 -8.31 7.65
N LEU A 99 -1.76 -7.08 7.84
CA LEU A 99 -0.63 -6.77 8.72
C LEU A 99 -0.80 -5.38 9.35
N VAL A 100 -0.34 -5.25 10.59
CA VAL A 100 -0.20 -3.96 11.30
C VAL A 100 1.28 -3.80 11.66
N VAL A 101 1.86 -2.64 11.36
CA VAL A 101 3.27 -2.31 11.66
C VAL A 101 3.38 -0.91 12.22
N ASP A 102 4.43 -0.65 12.99
CA ASP A 102 4.76 0.70 13.48
C ASP A 102 5.69 1.46 12.53
N SER A 103 6.31 0.76 11.57
CA SER A 103 7.33 1.33 10.68
C SER A 103 7.43 0.56 9.34
N PHE A 104 8.09 1.14 8.33
CA PHE A 104 8.31 0.43 7.06
C PHE A 104 9.40 -0.64 7.18
N GLU A 105 10.32 -0.48 8.13
CA GLU A 105 11.37 -1.42 8.48
C GLU A 105 10.81 -2.75 8.99
N GLU A 106 9.67 -2.72 9.68
CA GLU A 106 8.97 -3.96 10.08
C GLU A 106 8.38 -4.71 8.89
N ILE A 107 7.96 -4.01 7.83
CA ILE A 107 7.50 -4.67 6.59
C ILE A 107 8.64 -5.47 5.98
N VAL A 108 9.86 -4.90 5.95
CA VAL A 108 11.06 -5.57 5.44
C VAL A 108 11.31 -6.87 6.21
N LYS A 109 11.33 -6.82 7.54
CA LYS A 109 11.54 -8.01 8.39
C LYS A 109 10.53 -9.12 8.12
N VAL A 110 9.25 -8.76 7.94
CA VAL A 110 8.19 -9.74 7.62
C VAL A 110 8.39 -10.34 6.24
N LEU A 111 8.83 -9.55 5.25
CA LEU A 111 9.08 -10.05 3.90
C LEU A 111 10.31 -10.96 3.83
N GLU A 112 11.38 -10.64 4.56
CA GLU A 112 12.59 -11.47 4.68
C GLU A 112 12.27 -12.83 5.30
N ALA A 113 11.60 -12.86 6.46
CA ALA A 113 11.19 -14.11 7.09
C ALA A 113 10.34 -15.01 6.16
N ARG A 114 9.43 -14.41 5.39
CA ARG A 114 8.62 -15.14 4.39
C ARG A 114 9.41 -15.61 3.18
N ALA A 115 10.49 -14.91 2.81
CA ALA A 115 11.37 -15.32 1.72
C ALA A 115 12.18 -16.57 2.12
N GLU A 116 12.72 -16.56 3.34
CA GLU A 116 13.43 -17.70 3.93
C GLU A 116 12.52 -18.93 4.01
N GLU A 117 11.30 -18.78 4.52
CA GLU A 117 10.30 -19.87 4.56
C GLU A 117 10.04 -20.46 3.16
N ARG A 118 9.81 -19.61 2.15
CA ARG A 118 9.59 -20.08 0.76
C ARG A 118 10.79 -20.83 0.20
N GLN A 119 12.01 -20.41 0.55
CA GLN A 119 13.23 -21.06 0.08
C GLN A 119 13.45 -22.43 0.73
N VAL A 120 13.06 -22.60 1.99
CA VAL A 120 13.13 -23.88 2.71
C VAL A 120 12.20 -24.94 2.11
N TRP A 121 10.99 -24.56 1.68
CA TRP A 121 10.03 -25.49 1.07
C TRP A 121 10.28 -25.78 -0.42
N GLN A 122 11.22 -25.07 -1.06
CA GLN A 122 11.63 -25.30 -2.45
C GLN A 122 12.88 -26.18 -2.58
N GLN A 123 13.48 -26.61 -1.46
CA GLN A 123 14.60 -27.56 -1.38
C GLN A 123 14.10 -28.95 -1.02
#